data_AF-A0A7J7H836-F1
#
_entry.id   AF-A0A7J7H836-F1
#
_cell.length_a   1.000
_cell.length_b   1.000
_cell.length_c   1.000
_cell.angle_alpha   90.00
_cell.angle_beta   90.00
_cell.angle_gamma   90.00
#
_symmetry.space_group_name_H-M   'P 1'
#
loop_
_entity.id
_entity.type
_entity.pdbx_description
1 polymer ?
#
loop_
_entity_poly.entity_id
_entity_poly.type
_entity_poly.pdbx_seq_one_letter_code
_entity_poly.pdbx_strand_id
1 'polypeptide(L)'
;MRRRAVDSRRPGKRRYTKRFYRRSNFIEGLSVTEEILSPHSITRQLNDQITLAKALVVIAKESNNPQFAWELSSKIRNIQLLLSNAATKETPLAAENSKIAIRDMALLLYEAQQLHYDSATMIMRLKARIQLLEEQASSLTDRSSKYGQIAAEEVPKSFYCLGVRLTIEWFRNSTSKTELKGGSQVADKLKDNSLYHFCVFSDNIIATSVVDNSTASNSNNPDLIVFHIVTDEVNYAAMDAWLSMNGFRGVTIEVQKFEDFSWLKASYVPVLKQLQDSDTQNYYFSGNNDESQTPIKYRNPKYLSMLNHLRFYIPEVFPALEKVVFLDDDVVVQKDLSPLFSLELNGNVNGAVETCMETFHRFHKYLNYSHPLIRTHFDPDACGWAFGIISLI
;
A
#
# COMPACT_ATOMS: atom_id res chain seq x y z
N MET A 1 19.82 13.16 -1.08
CA MET A 1 19.90 12.02 -0.14
C MET A 1 20.34 10.77 -0.90
N ARG A 2 21.65 10.46 -0.87
CA ARG A 2 22.24 9.32 -1.59
C ARG A 2 22.22 8.08 -0.69
N ARG A 3 21.52 7.02 -1.13
CA ARG A 3 21.57 5.68 -0.53
C ARG A 3 22.98 5.11 -0.75
N ARG A 4 23.67 4.74 0.34
CA ARG A 4 24.92 3.95 0.29
C ARG A 4 24.58 2.47 0.24
N ALA A 5 25.13 1.79 -0.75
CA ALA A 5 25.19 0.34 -0.85
C ALA A 5 26.03 -0.24 0.29
N VAL A 6 25.56 -1.34 0.88
CA VAL A 6 26.31 -2.14 1.85
C VAL A 6 27.07 -3.21 1.07
N ASP A 7 28.39 -3.08 1.07
CA ASP A 7 29.37 -3.97 0.45
C ASP A 7 29.58 -5.22 1.33
N SER A 8 29.29 -6.40 0.77
CA SER A 8 29.44 -7.70 1.41
C SER A 8 30.91 -8.17 1.37
N ARG A 9 31.65 -8.00 2.47
CA ARG A 9 33.02 -8.54 2.60
C ARG A 9 33.05 -9.84 3.40
N ARG A 10 33.45 -10.91 2.72
CA ARG A 10 33.86 -12.21 3.29
C ARG A 10 35.19 -12.07 4.07
N PRO A 11 35.35 -12.64 5.28
CA PRO A 11 36.66 -12.76 5.90
C PRO A 11 37.39 -14.04 5.44
N GLY A 12 38.67 -13.87 5.11
CA GLY A 12 39.56 -14.90 4.58
C GLY A 12 40.04 -15.95 5.60
N LYS A 13 40.41 -17.10 5.04
CA LYS A 13 41.02 -18.27 5.69
C LYS A 13 42.28 -17.89 6.49
N ARG A 14 42.29 -18.18 7.81
CA ARG A 14 43.52 -18.31 8.59
C ARG A 14 43.84 -19.79 8.81
N ARG A 15 45.02 -20.19 8.31
CA ARG A 15 45.66 -21.49 8.53
C ARG A 15 46.02 -21.64 10.02
N TYR A 16 45.51 -22.69 10.67
CA TYR A 16 46.06 -23.16 11.94
C TYR A 16 46.85 -24.44 11.69
N THR A 17 48.12 -24.39 12.09
CA THR A 17 49.13 -25.44 12.02
C THR A 17 48.80 -26.57 12.99
N LYS A 18 48.76 -27.81 12.48
CA LYS A 18 48.71 -29.04 13.28
C LYS A 18 49.97 -29.15 14.12
N ARG A 19 49.83 -29.16 15.45
CA ARG A 19 50.82 -29.76 16.36
C ARG A 19 50.24 -31.07 16.86
N PHE A 20 50.87 -32.16 16.45
CA PHE A 20 50.70 -33.48 17.05
C PHE A 20 51.34 -33.45 18.44
N TYR A 21 50.57 -33.82 19.46
CA TYR A 21 51.07 -34.61 20.57
C TYR A 21 50.18 -35.84 20.70
N ARG A 22 50.83 -37.00 20.66
CA ARG A 22 50.26 -38.33 20.68
C ARG A 22 50.52 -38.93 22.07
N ARG A 23 49.63 -39.85 22.46
CA ARG A 23 49.60 -40.72 23.65
C ARG A 23 49.04 -40.06 24.92
N SER A 24 48.18 -40.73 25.68
CA SER A 24 47.67 -42.10 25.64
C SER A 24 46.66 -42.26 26.76
N ASN A 25 45.61 -43.04 26.53
CA ASN A 25 45.16 -44.16 27.38
C ASN A 25 43.68 -44.40 27.07
N PHE A 26 43.43 -45.51 26.36
CA PHE A 26 42.18 -46.25 26.48
C PHE A 26 41.98 -46.55 27.97
N ILE A 27 40.88 -46.05 28.54
CA ILE A 27 40.32 -46.57 29.77
C ILE A 27 38.91 -47.02 29.42
N GLU A 28 38.71 -48.32 29.58
CA GLU A 28 37.49 -49.06 29.45
C GLU A 28 36.57 -48.64 30.61
N GLY A 29 35.65 -47.71 30.33
CA GLY A 29 34.70 -47.13 31.28
C GLY A 29 33.39 -46.84 30.58
N LEU A 30 32.29 -47.34 31.15
CA LEU A 30 30.90 -47.39 30.65
C LEU A 30 30.55 -46.52 29.42
N SER A 31 30.08 -47.18 28.37
CA SER A 31 29.38 -46.59 27.22
C SER A 31 28.07 -45.93 27.68
N VAL A 32 28.14 -44.64 28.01
CA VAL A 32 26.98 -43.80 28.38
C VAL A 32 25.84 -43.88 27.34
N THR A 33 26.19 -44.14 26.08
CA THR A 33 25.23 -44.35 24.98
C THR A 33 24.44 -45.65 25.07
N GLU A 34 25.02 -46.75 25.55
CA GLU A 34 24.28 -48.02 25.75
C GLU A 34 23.37 -47.96 26.97
N GLU A 35 23.79 -47.24 28.02
CA GLU A 35 22.98 -47.05 29.23
C GLU A 35 21.71 -46.23 28.94
N ILE A 36 21.75 -45.26 28.03
CA ILE A 36 20.57 -44.47 27.64
C ILE A 36 19.56 -45.29 26.81
N LEU A 37 19.99 -46.35 26.13
CA LEU A 37 19.12 -47.27 25.36
C LEU A 37 18.44 -48.32 26.28
N SER A 38 19.01 -48.53 27.48
CA SER A 38 18.46 -49.16 28.68
C SER A 38 16.99 -48.86 29.04
N PRO A 39 15.99 -49.76 28.91
CA PRO A 39 14.66 -49.53 29.50
C PRO A 39 14.66 -49.45 31.04
N HIS A 40 15.72 -49.92 31.70
CA HIS A 40 15.88 -49.93 33.16
C HIS A 40 16.96 -48.95 33.64
N SER A 41 17.37 -48.03 32.78
CA SER A 41 18.36 -47.02 33.09
C SER A 41 17.76 -45.88 33.90
N ILE A 42 18.31 -45.70 35.10
CA ILE A 42 18.02 -44.56 35.98
C ILE A 42 18.35 -43.24 35.28
N THR A 43 19.44 -43.22 34.50
CA THR A 43 19.89 -42.07 33.72
C THR A 43 18.84 -41.66 32.69
N ARG A 44 18.25 -42.64 31.97
CA ARG A 44 17.15 -42.39 31.02
C ARG A 44 15.91 -41.87 31.73
N GLN A 45 15.50 -42.51 32.82
CA GLN A 45 14.31 -42.11 33.59
C GLN A 45 14.42 -40.66 34.10
N LEU A 46 15.58 -40.26 34.64
CA LEU A 46 15.82 -38.89 35.10
C LEU A 46 15.79 -37.87 33.95
N ASN A 47 16.34 -38.22 32.78
CA ASN A 47 16.27 -37.37 31.59
C ASN A 47 14.84 -37.20 31.06
N ASP A 48 14.04 -38.26 31.05
CA ASP A 48 12.64 -38.21 30.64
C ASP A 48 11.83 -37.34 31.61
N GLN A 49 12.03 -37.49 32.92
CA GLN A 49 11.41 -36.64 33.94
C GLN A 49 11.83 -35.16 33.81
N ILE A 50 13.11 -34.87 33.54
CA ILE A 50 13.57 -33.50 33.27
C ILE A 50 12.86 -32.92 32.05
N THR A 51 12.70 -33.71 30.99
CA THR A 51 12.06 -33.25 29.75
C THR A 51 10.59 -32.89 30.00
N LEU A 52 9.85 -33.74 30.70
CA LEU A 52 8.47 -33.47 31.09
C LEU A 52 8.37 -32.25 32.03
N ALA A 53 9.22 -32.18 33.05
CA ALA A 53 9.23 -31.06 34.00
C ALA A 53 9.50 -29.71 33.32
N LYS A 54 10.37 -29.67 32.31
CA LYS A 54 10.60 -28.44 31.51
C LYS A 54 9.34 -27.95 30.80
N ALA A 55 8.53 -28.86 30.25
CA ALA A 55 7.24 -28.50 29.65
C ALA A 55 6.27 -27.94 30.70
N LEU A 56 6.19 -28.59 31.87
CA LEU A 56 5.33 -28.15 32.97
C LEU A 56 5.73 -26.80 33.56
N VAL A 57 7.02 -26.44 33.57
CA VAL A 57 7.48 -25.10 33.96
C VAL A 57 6.88 -24.01 33.08
N VAL A 58 6.79 -24.24 31.76
CA VAL A 58 6.19 -23.29 30.82
C VAL A 58 4.69 -23.16 31.09
N ILE A 59 4.00 -24.29 31.30
CA ILE A 59 2.56 -24.31 31.61
C ILE A 59 2.26 -23.59 32.93
N ALA A 60 3.09 -23.80 33.95
CA ALA A 60 2.96 -23.17 35.25
C ALA A 60 3.12 -21.65 35.17
N LYS A 61 4.11 -21.15 34.42
CA LYS A 61 4.29 -19.71 34.18
C LYS A 61 3.08 -19.10 33.49
N GLU A 62 2.58 -19.76 32.45
CA GLU A 62 1.44 -19.24 31.69
C GLU A 62 0.10 -19.35 32.42
N SER A 63 0.03 -20.24 33.42
CA SER A 63 -1.09 -20.37 34.34
C SER A 63 -0.93 -19.49 35.59
N ASN A 64 0.02 -18.54 35.58
CA ASN A 64 0.29 -17.59 36.66
C ASN A 64 0.66 -18.26 38.01
N ASN A 65 1.39 -19.38 37.96
CA ASN A 65 1.93 -20.08 39.14
C ASN A 65 3.47 -20.04 39.15
N PRO A 66 4.08 -18.90 39.52
CA PRO A 66 5.53 -18.73 39.51
C PRO A 66 6.23 -19.58 40.58
N GLN A 67 5.55 -19.87 41.70
CA GLN A 67 6.08 -20.66 42.80
C GLN A 67 6.35 -22.10 42.35
N PHE A 68 5.35 -22.75 41.78
CA PHE A 68 5.50 -24.12 41.27
C PHE A 68 6.51 -24.21 40.11
N ALA A 69 6.54 -23.19 39.25
CA ALA A 69 7.55 -23.10 38.18
C ALA A 69 8.98 -23.02 38.75
N TRP A 70 9.18 -22.33 39.87
CA TRP A 70 10.46 -22.23 40.57
C TRP A 70 10.86 -23.57 41.21
N GLU A 71 9.93 -24.25 41.89
CA GLU A 71 10.16 -25.54 42.54
C GLU A 71 10.58 -26.62 41.52
N LEU A 72 9.85 -26.72 40.40
CA LEU A 72 10.23 -27.59 39.28
C LEU A 72 11.60 -27.22 38.71
N SER A 73 11.87 -25.93 38.50
CA SER A 73 13.16 -25.46 37.96
C SER A 73 14.34 -25.78 38.88
N SER A 74 14.14 -25.65 40.20
CA SER A 74 15.13 -26.01 41.22
C SER A 74 15.40 -27.51 41.19
N LYS A 75 14.34 -28.34 41.11
CA LYS A 75 14.49 -29.80 41.04
C LYS A 75 15.18 -30.26 39.75
N ILE A 76 14.85 -29.66 38.61
CA ILE A 76 15.54 -29.91 37.32
C ILE A 76 17.04 -29.63 37.46
N ARG A 77 17.43 -28.49 38.04
CA ARG A 77 18.84 -28.11 38.22
C ARG A 77 19.59 -29.10 39.12
N ASN A 78 18.96 -29.55 40.19
CA ASN A 78 19.54 -30.55 41.10
C ASN A 78 19.79 -31.89 40.40
N ILE A 79 18.82 -32.36 39.60
CA ILE A 79 18.96 -33.62 38.85
C ILE A 79 20.02 -33.50 37.76
N GLN A 80 20.07 -32.36 37.03
CA GLN A 80 21.11 -32.11 36.04
C GLN A 80 22.52 -32.10 36.64
N LEU A 81 22.68 -31.53 37.84
CA LEU A 81 23.95 -31.56 38.56
C LEU A 81 24.36 -32.99 38.94
N LEU A 82 23.40 -33.81 39.39
CA LEU A 82 23.65 -35.22 39.71
C LEU A 82 24.10 -36.01 38.48
N LEU A 83 23.41 -35.84 37.34
CA LEU A 83 23.76 -36.49 36.07
C LEU A 83 25.14 -36.04 35.55
N SER A 84 25.44 -34.74 35.64
CA SER A 84 26.74 -34.19 35.25
C SER A 84 27.89 -34.72 36.12
N ASN A 85 27.67 -34.81 37.43
CA ASN A 85 28.66 -35.37 38.36
C ASN A 85 28.94 -36.85 38.11
N ALA A 86 27.91 -37.64 37.75
CA ALA A 86 28.09 -39.04 37.38
C ALA A 86 28.87 -39.19 36.08
N ALA A 87 28.56 -38.37 35.06
CA ALA A 87 29.25 -38.39 33.76
C ALA A 87 30.72 -37.94 33.84
N THR A 88 31.07 -37.01 34.73
CA THR A 88 32.44 -36.45 34.86
C THR A 88 33.36 -37.28 35.75
N LYS A 89 32.81 -38.06 36.69
CA LYS A 89 33.60 -38.87 37.64
C LYS A 89 33.71 -40.35 37.26
N GLU A 90 33.02 -40.80 36.21
CA GLU A 90 32.91 -42.22 35.79
C GLU A 90 32.44 -43.16 36.93
N THR A 91 31.84 -42.61 37.97
CA THR A 91 31.29 -43.38 39.10
C THR A 91 29.80 -43.66 38.87
N PRO A 92 29.31 -44.89 39.09
CA PRO A 92 27.89 -45.20 38.97
C PRO A 92 27.05 -44.26 39.84
N LEU A 93 25.88 -43.87 39.34
CA LEU A 93 24.91 -43.11 40.12
C LEU A 93 24.64 -43.84 41.45
N ALA A 94 24.89 -43.18 42.58
CA ALA A 94 24.59 -43.75 43.89
C ALA A 94 23.08 -44.03 43.99
N ALA A 95 22.72 -45.32 44.11
CA ALA A 95 21.34 -45.79 44.01
C ALA A 95 20.38 -45.05 44.96
N GLU A 96 20.86 -44.62 46.14
CA GLU A 96 20.06 -43.90 47.12
C GLU A 96 19.74 -42.46 46.69
N ASN A 97 20.73 -41.71 46.21
CA ASN A 97 20.56 -40.33 45.76
C ASN A 97 19.65 -40.25 44.53
N SER A 98 19.77 -41.23 43.62
CA SER A 98 18.91 -41.33 42.45
C SER A 98 17.46 -41.67 42.82
N LYS A 99 17.22 -42.58 43.78
CA LYS A 99 15.87 -42.89 44.26
C LYS A 99 15.18 -41.67 44.88
N ILE A 100 15.89 -40.89 45.68
CA ILE A 100 15.36 -39.66 46.28
C ILE A 100 15.03 -38.64 45.19
N ALA A 101 15.92 -38.44 44.21
CA ALA A 101 15.70 -37.54 43.09
C ALA A 101 14.46 -37.92 42.25
N ILE A 102 14.29 -39.21 41.95
CA ILE A 102 13.13 -39.74 41.21
C ILE A 102 11.85 -39.54 42.02
N ARG A 103 11.86 -39.84 43.32
CA ARG A 103 10.68 -39.73 44.20
C ARG A 103 10.20 -38.28 44.31
N ASP A 104 11.10 -37.36 44.60
CA ASP A 104 10.76 -35.94 44.75
C ASP A 104 10.26 -35.33 43.43
N MET A 105 10.86 -35.71 42.30
CA MET A 105 10.39 -35.27 40.99
C MET A 105 9.01 -35.85 40.67
N ALA A 106 8.76 -37.12 41.01
CA ALA A 106 7.46 -37.75 40.83
C ALA A 106 6.35 -37.05 41.65
N LEU A 107 6.66 -36.55 42.84
CA LEU A 107 5.70 -35.76 43.64
C LEU A 107 5.32 -34.46 42.93
N LEU A 108 6.29 -33.72 42.40
CA LEU A 108 6.02 -32.49 41.63
C LEU A 108 5.27 -32.78 40.33
N LEU A 109 5.59 -33.88 39.64
CA LEU A 109 4.86 -34.30 38.44
C LEU A 109 3.40 -34.68 38.76
N TYR A 110 3.16 -35.33 39.90
CA TYR A 110 1.82 -35.65 40.36
C TYR A 110 1.03 -34.39 40.72
N GLU A 111 1.66 -33.44 41.41
CA GLU A 111 1.05 -32.14 41.71
C GLU A 111 0.69 -31.37 40.44
N ALA A 112 1.55 -31.36 39.42
CA ALA A 112 1.22 -30.80 38.10
C ALA A 112 -0.02 -31.45 37.47
N GLN A 113 -0.19 -32.76 37.63
CA GLN A 113 -1.37 -33.47 37.15
C GLN A 113 -2.63 -33.05 37.90
N GLN A 114 -2.56 -32.83 39.22
CA GLN A 114 -3.66 -32.31 40.04
C GLN A 114 -4.02 -30.86 39.69
N LEU A 115 -3.02 -30.06 39.31
CA LEU A 115 -3.21 -28.71 38.79
C LEU A 115 -3.75 -28.69 37.34
N HIS A 116 -4.04 -29.86 36.76
CA HIS A 116 -4.48 -30.03 35.38
C HIS A 116 -3.53 -29.38 34.37
N TYR A 117 -2.22 -29.40 34.64
CA TYR A 117 -1.20 -28.95 33.71
C TYR A 117 -1.01 -29.99 32.61
N ASP A 118 -1.96 -29.98 31.67
CA ASP A 118 -1.97 -30.82 30.50
C ASP A 118 -1.51 -30.04 29.25
N SER A 119 -0.60 -30.67 28.51
CA SER A 119 -0.02 -30.11 27.29
C SER A 119 -1.05 -29.90 26.18
N ALA A 120 -2.04 -30.79 26.03
CA ALA A 120 -3.05 -30.66 24.98
C ALA A 120 -3.98 -29.46 25.26
N THR A 121 -4.42 -29.31 26.50
CA THR A 121 -5.23 -28.17 26.96
C THR A 121 -4.48 -26.84 26.78
N MET A 122 -3.19 -26.82 27.11
CA MET A 122 -2.34 -25.65 26.91
C MET A 122 -2.18 -25.29 25.42
N ILE A 123 -1.98 -26.29 24.55
CA ILE A 123 -1.89 -26.09 23.10
C ILE A 123 -3.21 -25.50 22.57
N MET A 124 -4.37 -26.00 23.01
CA MET A 124 -5.67 -25.45 22.60
C MET A 124 -5.84 -24.00 23.08
N ARG A 125 -5.43 -23.68 24.31
CA ARG A 125 -5.47 -22.31 24.84
C ARG A 125 -4.56 -21.36 24.06
N LEU A 126 -3.34 -21.77 23.74
CA LEU A 126 -2.41 -20.99 22.93
C LEU A 126 -2.96 -20.79 21.51
N LYS A 127 -3.54 -21.83 20.90
CA LYS A 127 -4.18 -21.72 19.58
C LYS A 127 -5.32 -20.71 19.58
N ALA A 128 -6.20 -20.75 20.59
CA ALA A 128 -7.29 -19.78 20.71
C ALA A 128 -6.77 -18.35 20.90
N ARG A 129 -5.69 -18.15 21.68
CA ARG A 129 -5.04 -16.84 21.81
C ARG A 129 -4.41 -16.35 20.51
N ILE A 130 -3.77 -17.24 19.75
CA ILE A 130 -3.19 -16.89 18.45
C ILE A 130 -4.30 -16.43 17.50
N GLN A 131 -5.39 -17.19 17.39
CA GLN A 131 -6.54 -16.83 16.56
C GLN A 131 -7.13 -15.47 16.96
N LEU A 132 -7.32 -15.24 18.27
CA LEU A 132 -7.80 -13.94 18.77
C LEU A 132 -6.84 -12.79 18.40
N LEU A 133 -5.53 -13.00 18.53
CA LEU A 133 -4.53 -11.98 18.17
C LEU A 133 -4.48 -11.74 16.67
N GLU A 134 -4.64 -12.77 15.85
CA GLU A 134 -4.73 -12.66 14.38
C GLU A 134 -5.97 -11.87 13.96
N GLU A 135 -7.14 -12.15 14.55
CA GLU A 135 -8.38 -11.40 14.31
C GLU A 135 -8.24 -9.92 14.70
N GLN A 136 -7.63 -9.64 15.86
CA GLN A 136 -7.34 -8.27 16.29
C GLN A 136 -6.37 -7.55 15.35
N ALA A 137 -5.31 -8.23 14.91
CA ALA A 137 -4.34 -7.67 13.97
C ALA A 137 -4.99 -7.36 12.61
N SER A 138 -5.86 -8.24 12.11
CA SER A 138 -6.64 -8.01 10.89
C SER A 138 -7.54 -6.78 11.05
N SER A 139 -8.31 -6.70 12.14
CA SER A 139 -9.23 -5.58 12.39
C SER A 139 -8.49 -4.23 12.49
N LEU A 140 -7.33 -4.21 13.15
CA LEU A 140 -6.50 -3.01 13.24
C LEU A 140 -5.93 -2.62 11.88
N THR A 141 -5.54 -3.59 11.06
CA THR A 141 -5.06 -3.35 9.68
C THR A 141 -6.15 -2.74 8.81
N ASP A 142 -7.38 -3.24 8.91
CA ASP A 142 -8.54 -2.69 8.17
C ASP A 142 -8.83 -1.24 8.60
N ARG A 143 -8.82 -0.96 9.90
CA ARG A 143 -9.00 0.42 10.41
C ARG A 143 -7.87 1.34 9.94
N SER A 144 -6.62 0.89 10.01
CA SER A 144 -5.47 1.65 9.53
C SER A 144 -5.59 1.97 8.03
N SER A 145 -6.04 1.01 7.22
CA SER A 145 -6.30 1.23 5.78
C SER A 145 -7.37 2.30 5.57
N LYS A 146 -8.48 2.23 6.30
CA LYS A 146 -9.58 3.20 6.19
C LYS A 146 -9.14 4.60 6.58
N TYR A 147 -8.43 4.77 7.70
CA TYR A 147 -7.91 6.07 8.10
C TYR A 147 -6.85 6.60 7.13
N GLY A 148 -6.02 5.72 6.57
CA GLY A 148 -5.08 6.09 5.52
C GLY A 148 -5.78 6.64 4.28
N GLN A 149 -6.91 6.04 3.87
CA GLN A 149 -7.71 6.54 2.75
C GLN A 149 -8.35 7.89 3.06
N ILE A 150 -9.01 8.04 4.22
CA ILE A 150 -9.61 9.31 4.65
C ILE A 150 -8.55 10.42 4.67
N ALA A 151 -7.38 10.16 5.27
CA ALA A 151 -6.31 11.16 5.34
C ALA A 151 -5.73 11.53 3.97
N ALA A 152 -5.77 10.62 2.98
CA ALA A 152 -5.31 10.90 1.62
C ALA A 152 -6.35 11.65 0.78
N GLU A 153 -7.64 11.53 1.10
CA GLU A 153 -8.75 12.10 0.32
C GLU A 153 -9.36 13.35 0.95
N GLU A 154 -9.20 13.56 2.26
CA GLU A 154 -9.76 14.73 2.95
C GLU A 154 -9.14 16.04 2.44
N VAL A 155 -10.02 16.94 2.01
CA VAL A 155 -9.66 18.32 1.69
C VAL A 155 -9.58 19.12 2.99
N PRO A 156 -8.47 19.84 3.26
CA PRO A 156 -8.36 20.71 4.42
C PRO A 156 -9.54 21.68 4.52
N LYS A 157 -10.09 21.86 5.73
CA LYS A 157 -11.25 22.75 5.96
C LYS A 157 -11.04 24.18 5.44
N SER A 158 -9.80 24.65 5.42
CA SER A 158 -9.43 25.94 4.84
C SER A 158 -9.73 26.02 3.34
N PHE A 159 -9.47 24.96 2.58
CA PHE A 159 -9.79 24.90 1.14
C PHE A 159 -11.29 24.79 0.89
N TYR A 160 -12.02 24.05 1.71
CA TYR A 160 -13.48 24.05 1.65
C TYR A 160 -14.06 25.45 1.90
N CYS A 161 -13.56 26.17 2.92
CA CYS A 161 -13.96 27.54 3.19
C CYS A 161 -13.63 28.48 2.02
N LEU A 162 -12.48 28.30 1.38
CA LEU A 162 -12.12 29.04 0.18
C LEU A 162 -13.15 28.82 -0.94
N GLY A 163 -13.48 27.57 -1.27
CA GLY A 163 -14.48 27.25 -2.30
C GLY A 163 -15.84 27.90 -2.04
N VAL A 164 -16.32 27.85 -0.79
CA VAL A 164 -17.57 28.52 -0.39
C VAL A 164 -17.48 30.04 -0.57
N ARG A 165 -16.38 30.67 -0.15
CA ARG A 165 -16.19 32.12 -0.31
C ARG A 165 -16.15 32.52 -1.79
N LEU A 166 -15.46 31.75 -2.61
CA LEU A 166 -15.39 31.99 -4.06
C LEU A 166 -16.74 31.84 -4.74
N THR A 167 -17.54 30.85 -4.34
CA THR A 167 -18.91 30.69 -4.81
C THR A 167 -19.76 31.91 -4.47
N ILE A 168 -19.65 32.44 -3.24
CA ILE A 168 -20.36 33.66 -2.83
C ILE A 168 -19.92 34.86 -3.70
N GLU A 169 -18.62 35.03 -3.93
CA GLU A 169 -18.09 36.09 -4.79
C GLU A 169 -18.52 35.94 -6.25
N TRP A 170 -18.61 34.70 -6.75
CA TRP A 170 -19.16 34.42 -8.08
C TRP A 170 -20.57 34.94 -8.21
N PHE A 171 -21.48 34.57 -7.30
CA PHE A 171 -22.87 35.04 -7.34
C PHE A 171 -23.00 36.55 -7.22
N ARG A 172 -22.13 37.20 -6.44
CA ARG A 172 -22.07 38.67 -6.33
C ARG A 172 -21.63 39.35 -7.64
N ASN A 173 -20.64 38.78 -8.33
CA ASN A 173 -20.10 39.34 -9.56
C ASN A 173 -20.92 38.96 -10.80
N SER A 174 -21.61 37.82 -10.79
CA SER A 174 -22.48 37.37 -11.89
C SER A 174 -23.63 38.34 -12.15
N THR A 175 -24.13 39.02 -11.12
CA THR A 175 -25.09 40.13 -11.29
C THR A 175 -24.50 41.34 -12.03
N SER A 176 -23.18 41.51 -12.05
CA SER A 176 -22.46 42.58 -12.77
C SER A 176 -21.87 42.13 -14.12
N LYS A 177 -21.61 40.83 -14.34
CA LYS A 177 -21.07 40.28 -15.61
C LYS A 177 -22.03 40.43 -16.80
N THR A 178 -23.34 40.60 -16.56
CA THR A 178 -24.36 40.75 -17.63
C THR A 178 -24.17 41.99 -18.51
N GLU A 179 -23.28 42.94 -18.18
CA GLU A 179 -23.10 44.20 -18.91
C GLU A 179 -21.79 44.38 -19.68
N LEU A 180 -20.83 43.45 -19.62
CA LEU A 180 -19.50 43.65 -20.25
C LEU A 180 -19.38 42.98 -21.62
N LYS A 181 -19.62 43.80 -22.64
CA LYS A 181 -19.36 43.57 -24.08
C LYS A 181 -17.85 43.35 -24.35
N GLY A 182 -17.39 42.11 -24.16
CA GLY A 182 -16.09 41.60 -24.64
C GLY A 182 -16.14 40.15 -25.14
N GLY A 183 -17.30 39.48 -25.01
CA GLY A 183 -17.43 38.03 -25.23
C GLY A 183 -17.20 37.55 -26.67
N SER A 184 -17.36 38.41 -27.68
CA SER A 184 -17.17 37.99 -29.08
C SER A 184 -15.71 37.63 -29.39
N GLN A 185 -14.75 38.46 -28.98
CA GLN A 185 -13.33 38.22 -29.28
C GLN A 185 -12.76 37.03 -28.49
N VAL A 186 -13.26 36.81 -27.27
CA VAL A 186 -12.87 35.63 -26.48
C VAL A 186 -13.43 34.37 -27.13
N ALA A 187 -14.71 34.37 -27.53
CA ALA A 187 -15.34 33.23 -28.19
C ALA A 187 -14.63 32.81 -29.49
N ASP A 188 -14.10 33.78 -30.25
CA ASP A 188 -13.32 33.49 -31.46
C ASP A 188 -12.00 32.78 -31.12
N LYS A 189 -11.28 33.22 -30.08
CA LYS A 189 -10.04 32.57 -29.61
C LYS A 189 -10.24 31.13 -29.16
N LEU A 190 -11.40 30.79 -28.61
CA LEU A 190 -11.67 29.43 -28.10
C LEU A 190 -11.69 28.36 -29.19
N LYS A 191 -11.76 28.74 -30.46
CA LYS A 191 -11.80 27.82 -31.62
C LYS A 191 -10.71 28.09 -32.64
N ASP A 192 -9.76 28.98 -32.32
CA ASP A 192 -8.72 29.40 -33.24
C ASP A 192 -7.51 28.45 -33.18
N ASN A 193 -7.45 27.53 -34.14
CA ASN A 193 -6.37 26.54 -34.26
C ASN A 193 -4.96 27.12 -34.44
N SER A 194 -4.80 28.44 -34.59
CA SER A 194 -3.48 29.10 -34.56
C SER A 194 -2.94 29.33 -33.13
N LEU A 195 -3.76 29.11 -32.11
CA LEU A 195 -3.41 29.27 -30.69
C LEU A 195 -3.02 27.95 -30.02
N TYR A 196 -2.41 28.04 -28.83
CA TYR A 196 -2.00 26.87 -28.05
C TYR A 196 -3.08 26.48 -27.06
N HIS A 197 -3.89 25.48 -27.44
CA HIS A 197 -5.01 24.98 -26.65
C HIS A 197 -4.59 23.90 -25.65
N PHE A 198 -4.73 24.20 -24.36
CA PHE A 198 -4.56 23.26 -23.27
C PHE A 198 -5.90 22.93 -22.64
N CYS A 199 -6.06 21.71 -22.12
CA CYS A 199 -7.25 21.36 -21.33
C CYS A 199 -6.89 20.67 -20.01
N VAL A 200 -7.65 21.01 -18.96
CA VAL A 200 -7.51 20.46 -17.61
C VAL A 200 -8.88 20.07 -17.09
N PHE A 201 -9.04 18.82 -16.64
CA PHE A 201 -10.31 18.32 -16.10
C PHE A 201 -10.14 18.05 -14.60
N SER A 202 -10.74 18.89 -13.75
CA SER A 202 -10.52 18.85 -12.31
C SER A 202 -11.62 19.54 -11.48
N ASP A 203 -11.80 19.07 -10.24
CA ASP A 203 -12.61 19.67 -9.19
C ASP A 203 -11.75 20.51 -8.21
N ASN A 204 -10.43 20.56 -8.40
CA ASN A 204 -9.50 21.19 -7.47
C ASN A 204 -9.02 22.56 -7.96
N ILE A 205 -9.63 23.61 -7.41
CA ILE A 205 -9.38 25.02 -7.78
C ILE A 205 -7.90 25.41 -7.65
N ILE A 206 -7.23 24.96 -6.59
CA ILE A 206 -5.84 25.35 -6.34
C ILE A 206 -4.90 24.61 -7.28
N ALA A 207 -5.13 23.32 -7.49
CA ALA A 207 -4.33 22.50 -8.39
C ALA A 207 -4.38 23.04 -9.83
N THR A 208 -5.60 23.26 -10.36
CA THR A 208 -5.79 23.88 -11.68
C THR A 208 -5.12 25.25 -11.77
N SER A 209 -5.26 26.10 -10.75
CA SER A 209 -4.59 27.42 -10.73
C SER A 209 -3.07 27.33 -10.76
N VAL A 210 -2.47 26.28 -10.19
CA VAL A 210 -1.02 26.04 -10.25
C VAL A 210 -0.62 25.62 -11.67
N VAL A 211 -1.39 24.75 -12.33
CA VAL A 211 -1.16 24.36 -13.73
C VAL A 211 -1.19 25.59 -14.64
N ASP A 212 -2.26 26.40 -14.55
CA ASP A 212 -2.43 27.60 -15.37
C ASP A 212 -1.29 28.60 -15.14
N ASN A 213 -0.99 28.90 -13.87
CA ASN A 213 0.05 29.88 -13.53
C ASN A 213 1.45 29.40 -13.91
N SER A 214 1.76 28.12 -13.69
CA SER A 214 3.06 27.56 -14.04
C SER A 214 3.26 27.52 -15.56
N THR A 215 2.20 27.22 -16.32
CA THR A 215 2.23 27.24 -17.78
C THR A 215 2.38 28.67 -18.31
N ALA A 216 1.57 29.60 -17.80
CA ALA A 216 1.65 31.02 -18.17
C ALA A 216 3.02 31.65 -17.84
N SER A 217 3.58 31.31 -16.67
CA SER A 217 4.83 31.89 -16.20
C SER A 217 6.06 31.40 -16.95
N ASN A 218 6.01 30.18 -17.50
CA ASN A 218 7.11 29.56 -18.24
C ASN A 218 6.93 29.59 -19.76
N SER A 219 5.82 30.14 -20.26
CA SER A 219 5.59 30.35 -21.69
C SER A 219 6.34 31.57 -22.21
N ASN A 220 6.84 31.48 -23.44
CA ASN A 220 7.43 32.61 -24.15
C ASN A 220 6.37 33.60 -24.67
N ASN A 221 5.16 33.10 -24.97
CA ASN A 221 4.05 33.89 -25.53
C ASN A 221 2.74 33.53 -24.82
N PRO A 222 2.52 34.01 -23.58
CA PRO A 222 1.33 33.65 -22.80
C PRO A 222 0.01 34.12 -23.44
N ASP A 223 0.02 35.21 -24.22
CA ASP A 223 -1.18 35.72 -24.90
C ASP A 223 -1.74 34.79 -25.99
N LEU A 224 -0.94 33.81 -26.43
CA LEU A 224 -1.31 32.78 -27.41
C LEU A 224 -1.86 31.50 -26.76
N ILE A 225 -1.88 31.42 -25.43
CA ILE A 225 -2.35 30.24 -24.71
C ILE A 225 -3.84 30.37 -24.40
N VAL A 226 -4.56 29.28 -24.65
CA VAL A 226 -5.97 29.10 -24.29
C VAL A 226 -6.09 27.88 -23.38
N PHE A 227 -6.64 28.05 -22.18
CA PHE A 227 -6.99 26.95 -21.29
C PHE A 227 -8.48 26.68 -21.34
N HIS A 228 -8.82 25.41 -21.57
CA HIS A 228 -10.18 24.88 -21.44
C HIS A 228 -10.25 24.01 -20.19
N ILE A 229 -10.91 24.52 -19.17
CA ILE A 229 -11.04 23.86 -17.87
C ILE A 229 -12.43 23.27 -17.78
N VAL A 230 -12.51 21.96 -17.56
CA VAL A 230 -13.80 21.28 -17.35
C VAL A 230 -13.89 20.83 -15.90
N THR A 231 -14.99 21.18 -15.26
CA THR A 231 -15.27 20.85 -13.86
C THR A 231 -16.73 20.40 -13.71
N ASP A 232 -17.13 20.06 -12.48
CA ASP A 232 -18.52 19.71 -12.15
C ASP A 232 -19.36 20.93 -11.79
N GLU A 233 -20.68 20.74 -11.69
CA GLU A 233 -21.61 21.81 -11.35
C GLU A 233 -21.32 22.44 -9.98
N VAL A 234 -20.84 21.64 -9.03
CA VAL A 234 -20.59 22.06 -7.64
C VAL A 234 -19.40 23.02 -7.56
N ASN A 235 -18.33 22.76 -8.31
CA ASN A 235 -17.08 23.51 -8.25
C ASN A 235 -17.02 24.64 -9.28
N TYR A 236 -17.87 24.63 -10.30
CA TYR A 236 -17.88 25.62 -11.39
C TYR A 236 -17.85 27.07 -10.92
N ALA A 237 -18.78 27.46 -10.04
CA ALA A 237 -18.88 28.86 -9.61
C ALA A 237 -17.59 29.32 -8.91
N ALA A 238 -17.04 28.48 -8.04
CA ALA A 238 -15.81 28.78 -7.32
C ALA A 238 -14.59 28.83 -8.27
N MET A 239 -14.52 27.89 -9.21
CA MET A 239 -13.47 27.80 -10.23
C MET A 239 -13.49 29.02 -11.17
N ASP A 240 -14.64 29.35 -11.76
CA ASP A 240 -14.80 30.52 -12.63
C ASP A 240 -14.48 31.82 -11.90
N ALA A 241 -14.92 31.98 -10.65
CA ALA A 241 -14.58 33.16 -9.86
C ALA A 241 -13.07 33.26 -9.61
N TRP A 242 -12.43 32.19 -9.14
CA TRP A 242 -10.99 32.21 -8.88
C TRP A 242 -10.19 32.57 -10.14
N LEU A 243 -10.48 31.92 -11.25
CA LEU A 243 -9.71 32.09 -12.48
C LEU A 243 -10.00 33.45 -13.14
N SER A 244 -11.24 33.95 -13.05
CA SER A 244 -11.59 35.30 -13.51
C SER A 244 -10.89 36.40 -12.69
N MET A 245 -10.65 36.17 -11.40
CA MET A 245 -10.01 37.15 -10.50
C MET A 245 -8.48 37.17 -10.62
N ASN A 246 -7.87 36.11 -11.15
CA ASN A 246 -6.42 35.98 -11.26
C ASN A 246 -5.98 36.23 -12.71
N GLY A 247 -5.19 37.28 -12.94
CA GLY A 247 -4.62 37.56 -14.26
C GLY A 247 -3.40 36.67 -14.53
N PHE A 248 -3.57 35.58 -15.28
CA PHE A 248 -2.49 34.66 -15.66
C PHE A 248 -1.66 35.18 -16.86
N ARG A 249 -1.05 36.37 -16.73
CA ARG A 249 -0.18 36.99 -17.77
C ARG A 249 -0.79 37.07 -19.18
N GLY A 250 -2.10 37.27 -19.30
CA GLY A 250 -2.78 37.43 -20.60
C GLY A 250 -3.28 36.14 -21.25
N VAL A 251 -3.08 34.99 -20.59
CA VAL A 251 -3.68 33.71 -20.98
C VAL A 251 -5.20 33.80 -21.02
N THR A 252 -5.81 33.21 -22.05
CA THR A 252 -7.27 33.10 -22.17
C THR A 252 -7.73 31.84 -21.45
N ILE A 253 -8.73 31.94 -20.57
CA ILE A 253 -9.23 30.80 -19.78
C ILE A 253 -10.74 30.70 -19.96
N GLU A 254 -11.20 29.49 -20.27
CA GLU A 254 -12.61 29.11 -20.31
C GLU A 254 -12.87 28.02 -19.29
N VAL A 255 -13.92 28.19 -18.48
CA VAL A 255 -14.40 27.17 -17.55
C VAL A 255 -15.74 26.63 -18.06
N GLN A 256 -15.86 25.31 -18.17
CA GLN A 256 -17.06 24.60 -18.60
C GLN A 256 -17.50 23.59 -17.54
N LYS A 257 -18.81 23.32 -17.49
CA LYS A 257 -19.41 22.23 -16.72
C LYS A 257 -19.67 21.06 -17.63
N PHE A 258 -19.25 19.86 -17.24
CA PHE A 258 -19.55 18.70 -18.07
C PHE A 258 -21.03 18.33 -18.07
N GLU A 259 -21.81 18.77 -17.08
CA GLU A 259 -23.26 18.60 -17.04
C GLU A 259 -23.95 19.32 -18.21
N ASP A 260 -23.33 20.37 -18.77
CA ASP A 260 -23.85 21.09 -19.93
C ASP A 260 -23.57 20.34 -21.26
N PHE A 261 -22.80 19.25 -21.25
CA PHE A 261 -22.49 18.47 -22.45
C PHE A 261 -23.67 17.59 -22.87
N SER A 262 -24.42 18.06 -23.87
CA SER A 262 -25.60 17.36 -24.39
C SER A 262 -25.36 15.93 -24.92
N TRP A 263 -24.13 15.60 -25.31
CA TRP A 263 -23.71 14.27 -25.77
C TRP A 263 -23.39 13.31 -24.61
N LEU A 264 -23.13 13.83 -23.41
CA LEU A 264 -22.69 13.08 -22.24
C LEU A 264 -23.87 12.35 -21.59
N LYS A 265 -24.25 11.20 -22.17
CA LYS A 265 -25.38 10.37 -21.72
C LYS A 265 -24.93 8.95 -21.42
N ALA A 266 -25.63 8.27 -20.52
CA ALA A 266 -25.37 6.87 -20.17
C ALA A 266 -25.50 5.88 -21.34
N SER A 267 -26.20 6.27 -22.42
CA SER A 267 -26.27 5.50 -23.66
C SER A 267 -24.96 5.51 -24.46
N TYR A 268 -24.14 6.55 -24.30
CA TYR A 268 -22.91 6.75 -25.06
C TYR A 268 -21.66 6.49 -24.21
N VAL A 269 -21.67 6.90 -22.94
CA VAL A 269 -20.53 6.76 -22.03
C VAL A 269 -20.74 5.59 -21.05
N PRO A 270 -19.97 4.48 -21.16
CA PRO A 270 -20.16 3.29 -20.32
C PRO A 270 -20.00 3.54 -18.83
N VAL A 271 -19.14 4.49 -18.45
CA VAL A 271 -18.89 4.83 -17.04
C VAL A 271 -20.11 5.47 -16.40
N LEU A 272 -20.87 6.30 -17.13
CA LEU A 272 -22.15 6.83 -16.63
C LEU A 272 -23.16 5.72 -16.40
N LYS A 273 -23.16 4.69 -17.26
CA LYS A 273 -24.02 3.51 -17.05
C LYS A 273 -23.62 2.73 -15.80
N GLN A 274 -22.32 2.60 -15.54
CA GLN A 274 -21.80 1.98 -14.31
C GLN A 274 -22.11 2.82 -13.06
N LEU A 275 -22.01 4.15 -13.15
CA LEU A 275 -22.38 5.06 -12.08
C LEU A 275 -23.87 5.00 -11.74
N GLN A 276 -24.73 4.64 -12.71
CA GLN A 276 -26.17 4.47 -12.50
C GLN A 276 -26.55 3.08 -11.97
N ASP A 277 -25.62 2.13 -11.95
CA ASP A 277 -25.84 0.77 -11.49
C ASP A 277 -25.72 0.68 -9.96
N SER A 278 -26.78 0.21 -9.30
CA SER A 278 -26.86 0.14 -7.84
C SER A 278 -25.81 -0.79 -7.23
N ASP A 279 -25.45 -1.87 -7.92
CA ASP A 279 -24.48 -2.84 -7.43
C ASP A 279 -23.06 -2.28 -7.51
N THR A 280 -22.76 -1.54 -8.58
CA THR A 280 -21.51 -0.79 -8.72
C THR A 280 -21.41 0.34 -7.70
N GLN A 281 -22.49 1.09 -7.47
CA GLN A 281 -22.51 2.10 -6.41
C GLN A 281 -22.27 1.46 -5.04
N ASN A 282 -22.89 0.32 -4.75
CA ASN A 282 -22.64 -0.40 -3.50
C ASN A 282 -21.18 -0.87 -3.39
N TYR A 283 -20.57 -1.32 -4.46
CA TYR A 283 -19.18 -1.77 -4.44
C TYR A 283 -18.16 -0.65 -4.14
N TYR A 284 -18.38 0.56 -4.67
CA TYR A 284 -17.46 1.69 -4.49
C TYR A 284 -17.81 2.63 -3.32
N PHE A 285 -19.09 2.75 -2.96
CA PHE A 285 -19.58 3.72 -1.97
C PHE A 285 -20.13 3.08 -0.68
N SER A 286 -20.43 1.77 -0.64
CA SER A 286 -20.92 1.14 0.59
C SER A 286 -19.78 0.72 1.53
N GLY A 287 -19.76 1.36 2.70
CA GLY A 287 -18.87 0.99 3.78
C GLY A 287 -19.32 -0.30 4.46
N ASN A 288 -18.62 -1.40 4.16
CA ASN A 288 -18.81 -2.75 4.73
C ASN A 288 -20.19 -3.37 4.48
N ASN A 289 -20.26 -4.44 3.69
CA ASN A 289 -21.22 -5.52 3.98
C ASN A 289 -20.92 -6.88 3.33
N ASP A 290 -19.85 -7.05 2.55
CA ASP A 290 -19.59 -8.37 1.97
C ASP A 290 -18.14 -8.81 2.05
N GLU A 291 -18.00 -10.11 2.31
CA GLU A 291 -16.81 -10.98 2.39
C GLU A 291 -15.98 -11.03 1.08
N SER A 292 -16.00 -9.96 0.29
CA SER A 292 -15.25 -9.86 -0.95
C SER A 292 -13.81 -9.47 -0.65
N GLN A 293 -12.90 -10.40 -0.95
CA GLN A 293 -11.43 -10.35 -0.78
C GLN A 293 -10.70 -9.21 -1.52
N THR A 294 -11.41 -8.23 -2.09
CA THR A 294 -10.81 -7.13 -2.85
C THR A 294 -10.25 -6.08 -1.89
N PRO A 295 -8.94 -5.79 -1.91
CA PRO A 295 -8.33 -4.81 -1.02
C PRO A 295 -8.99 -3.43 -1.15
N ILE A 296 -9.24 -2.77 -0.01
CA ILE A 296 -9.89 -1.45 0.10
C ILE A 296 -9.25 -0.40 -0.83
N LYS A 297 -7.94 -0.53 -1.12
CA LYS A 297 -7.19 0.33 -2.06
C LYS A 297 -7.81 0.42 -3.47
N TYR A 298 -8.57 -0.59 -3.89
CA TYR A 298 -9.21 -0.64 -5.22
C TYR A 298 -10.65 -0.13 -5.23
N ARG A 299 -11.19 0.31 -4.08
CA ARG A 299 -12.53 0.89 -3.93
C ARG A 299 -12.46 2.42 -3.76
N ASN A 300 -11.65 3.10 -4.59
CA ASN A 300 -11.61 4.55 -4.56
C ASN A 300 -12.75 5.14 -5.41
N PRO A 301 -13.67 5.94 -4.85
CA PRO A 301 -14.71 6.62 -5.61
C PRO A 301 -14.17 7.50 -6.75
N LYS A 302 -12.93 8.00 -6.64
CA LYS A 302 -12.25 8.75 -7.72
C LYS A 302 -12.11 7.93 -9.01
N TYR A 303 -12.09 6.59 -8.94
CA TYR A 303 -12.09 5.75 -10.15
C TYR A 303 -13.39 5.86 -10.95
N LEU A 304 -14.47 6.35 -10.33
CA LEU A 304 -15.74 6.65 -10.98
C LEU A 304 -15.94 8.15 -11.21
N SER A 305 -14.97 9.01 -10.89
CA SER A 305 -15.09 10.44 -11.17
C SER A 305 -15.17 10.69 -12.67
N MET A 306 -16.25 11.33 -13.11
CA MET A 306 -16.47 11.63 -14.53
C MET A 306 -15.35 12.48 -15.12
N LEU A 307 -14.75 13.38 -14.34
CA LEU A 307 -13.63 14.23 -14.77
C LEU A 307 -12.40 13.40 -15.21
N ASN A 308 -12.18 12.23 -14.60
CA ASN A 308 -11.10 11.33 -14.99
C ASN A 308 -11.40 10.62 -16.32
N HIS A 309 -12.68 10.39 -16.63
CA HIS A 309 -13.11 9.67 -17.83
C HIS A 309 -13.38 10.56 -19.03
N LEU A 310 -13.66 11.85 -18.83
CA LEU A 310 -13.83 12.83 -19.93
C LEU A 310 -12.62 12.91 -20.86
N ARG A 311 -11.44 12.52 -20.37
CA ARG A 311 -10.18 12.49 -21.15
C ARG A 311 -10.28 11.61 -22.39
N PHE A 312 -11.08 10.55 -22.34
CA PHE A 312 -11.33 9.69 -23.50
C PHE A 312 -12.20 10.34 -24.57
N TYR A 313 -12.87 11.45 -24.23
CA TYR A 313 -13.84 12.14 -25.06
C TYR A 313 -13.41 13.57 -25.38
N ILE A 314 -12.11 13.88 -25.27
CA ILE A 314 -11.57 15.19 -25.63
C ILE A 314 -11.99 15.64 -27.04
N PRO A 315 -12.02 14.77 -28.07
CA PRO A 315 -12.54 15.13 -29.39
C PRO A 315 -14.02 15.53 -29.37
N GLU A 316 -14.85 14.92 -28.53
CA GLU A 316 -16.26 15.31 -28.35
C GLU A 316 -16.44 16.56 -27.49
N VAL A 317 -15.52 16.84 -26.56
CA VAL A 317 -15.51 18.07 -25.77
C VAL A 317 -15.10 19.26 -26.65
N PHE A 318 -14.08 19.10 -27.51
CA PHE A 318 -13.51 20.17 -28.34
C PHE A 318 -13.47 19.82 -29.84
N PRO A 319 -14.61 19.58 -30.50
CA PRO A 319 -14.66 19.09 -31.88
C PRO A 319 -14.19 20.10 -32.94
N ALA A 320 -13.98 21.37 -32.57
CA ALA A 320 -13.52 22.42 -33.47
C ALA A 320 -11.99 22.59 -33.48
N LEU A 321 -11.27 21.93 -32.56
CA LEU A 321 -9.84 22.03 -32.41
C LEU A 321 -9.14 20.87 -33.12
N GLU A 322 -8.03 21.16 -33.79
CA GLU A 322 -7.18 20.19 -34.49
C GLU A 322 -6.10 19.60 -33.58
N LYS A 323 -5.75 20.29 -32.49
CA LYS A 323 -4.76 19.82 -31.53
C LYS A 323 -5.00 20.43 -30.15
N VAL A 324 -5.02 19.59 -29.14
CA VAL A 324 -5.15 19.99 -27.74
C VAL A 324 -4.11 19.26 -26.90
N VAL A 325 -3.52 19.96 -25.92
CA VAL A 325 -2.63 19.35 -24.93
C VAL A 325 -3.39 19.21 -23.61
N PHE A 326 -3.65 17.96 -23.22
CA PHE A 326 -4.19 17.64 -21.90
C PHE A 326 -3.09 17.72 -20.84
N LEU A 327 -3.40 18.41 -19.73
CA LEU A 327 -2.57 18.47 -18.53
C LEU A 327 -3.38 17.97 -17.34
N ASP A 328 -2.80 17.05 -16.56
CA ASP A 328 -3.37 16.68 -15.25
C ASP A 328 -3.31 17.86 -14.27
N ASP A 329 -4.17 17.86 -13.25
CA ASP A 329 -4.20 18.93 -12.25
C ASP A 329 -3.04 18.86 -11.25
N ASP A 330 -2.36 17.72 -11.15
CA ASP A 330 -1.19 17.50 -10.29
C ASP A 330 0.16 17.80 -10.97
N VAL A 331 0.15 18.52 -12.10
CA VAL A 331 1.37 18.91 -12.82
C VAL A 331 1.84 20.33 -12.50
N VAL A 332 3.15 20.56 -12.65
CA VAL A 332 3.75 21.89 -12.61
C VAL A 332 4.64 22.05 -13.84
N VAL A 333 4.28 22.99 -14.71
CA VAL A 333 5.01 23.26 -15.94
C VAL A 333 6.26 24.08 -15.61
N GLN A 334 7.42 23.61 -16.07
CA GLN A 334 8.73 24.26 -15.80
C GLN A 334 9.41 24.82 -17.05
N LYS A 335 8.83 24.60 -18.23
CA LYS A 335 9.36 25.04 -19.53
C LYS A 335 8.21 25.32 -20.50
N ASP A 336 8.50 26.12 -21.52
CA ASP A 336 7.55 26.38 -22.59
C ASP A 336 7.12 25.09 -23.30
N LEU A 337 5.81 24.86 -23.34
CA LEU A 337 5.17 23.69 -23.95
C LEU A 337 4.72 23.95 -25.39
N SER A 338 4.86 25.18 -25.91
CA SER A 338 4.52 25.50 -27.30
C SER A 338 5.12 24.55 -28.35
N PRO A 339 6.36 23.99 -28.19
CA PRO A 339 6.90 23.06 -29.18
C PRO A 339 6.09 21.77 -29.34
N LEU A 340 5.27 21.39 -28.35
CA LEU A 340 4.40 20.20 -28.43
C LEU A 340 3.37 20.34 -29.58
N PHE A 341 2.91 21.55 -29.87
CA PHE A 341 1.93 21.80 -30.93
C PHE A 341 2.52 21.65 -32.32
N SER A 342 3.85 21.75 -32.46
CA SER A 342 4.56 21.55 -33.73
C SER A 342 5.03 20.11 -33.95
N LEU A 343 4.75 19.19 -33.02
CA LEU A 343 5.15 17.78 -33.19
C LEU A 343 4.31 17.10 -34.28
N GLU A 344 5.01 16.37 -35.15
CA GLU A 344 4.41 15.48 -36.15
C GLU A 344 4.02 14.14 -35.50
N LEU A 345 2.72 13.85 -35.49
CA LEU A 345 2.19 12.62 -34.91
C LEU A 345 2.18 11.43 -35.88
N ASN A 346 2.63 11.61 -37.13
CA ASN A 346 2.76 10.56 -38.15
C ASN A 346 1.47 9.72 -38.36
N GLY A 347 0.31 10.39 -38.32
CA GLY A 347 -1.00 9.73 -38.46
C GLY A 347 -1.53 9.05 -37.20
N ASN A 348 -0.83 9.15 -36.06
CA ASN A 348 -1.35 8.73 -34.76
C ASN A 348 -2.33 9.76 -34.20
N VAL A 349 -3.39 9.29 -33.55
CA VAL A 349 -4.44 10.13 -32.95
C VAL A 349 -3.98 10.87 -31.68
N ASN A 350 -2.93 10.38 -31.02
CA ASN A 350 -2.41 10.96 -29.81
C ASN A 350 -0.89 10.72 -29.65
N GLY A 351 -0.24 11.60 -28.90
CA GLY A 351 1.12 11.47 -28.43
C GLY A 351 1.18 11.56 -26.90
N ALA A 352 1.99 10.73 -26.27
CA ALA A 352 2.15 10.70 -24.82
C ALA A 352 3.62 10.49 -24.44
N VAL A 353 3.96 10.83 -23.19
CA VAL A 353 5.32 10.62 -22.67
C VAL A 353 5.51 9.14 -22.32
N GLU A 354 6.57 8.56 -22.86
CA GLU A 354 6.99 7.20 -22.50
C GLU A 354 7.50 7.17 -21.06
N THR A 355 6.88 6.34 -20.23
CA THR A 355 7.26 6.17 -18.80
C THR A 355 7.79 4.78 -18.50
N CYS A 356 8.21 4.06 -19.54
CA CYS A 356 8.75 2.73 -19.46
C CYS A 356 10.18 2.73 -18.87
N MET A 357 10.28 2.92 -17.55
CA MET A 357 11.50 2.70 -16.80
C MET A 357 11.30 1.52 -15.84
N GLU A 358 12.25 0.57 -15.86
CA GLU A 358 12.20 -0.68 -15.09
C GLU A 358 10.95 -1.55 -15.37
N THR A 359 10.49 -2.35 -14.39
CA THR A 359 9.31 -3.21 -14.58
C THR A 359 7.98 -2.44 -14.43
N PHE A 360 8.00 -1.16 -14.07
CA PHE A 360 6.78 -0.37 -13.90
C PHE A 360 6.16 -0.04 -15.27
N HIS A 361 4.85 0.21 -15.32
CA HIS A 361 4.13 0.59 -16.55
C HIS A 361 4.02 -0.46 -17.67
N ARG A 362 4.53 -1.69 -17.53
CA ARG A 362 4.25 -2.74 -18.54
C ARG A 362 2.86 -3.33 -18.39
N PHE A 363 2.21 -3.64 -19.53
CA PHE A 363 0.83 -4.11 -19.55
C PHE A 363 0.59 -5.39 -18.75
N HIS A 364 1.55 -6.33 -18.68
CA HIS A 364 1.39 -7.56 -17.88
C HIS A 364 1.15 -7.33 -16.38
N LYS A 365 1.42 -6.13 -15.86
CA LYS A 365 1.10 -5.79 -14.47
C LYS A 365 -0.33 -5.30 -14.26
N TYR A 366 -0.99 -4.82 -15.30
CA TYR A 366 -2.31 -4.17 -15.21
C TYR A 366 -3.41 -5.01 -15.85
N LEU A 367 -3.08 -5.81 -16.86
CA LEU A 367 -4.04 -6.60 -17.61
C LEU A 367 -3.94 -8.08 -17.25
N ASN A 368 -5.09 -8.75 -17.16
CA ASN A 368 -5.14 -10.19 -16.95
C ASN A 368 -4.96 -10.95 -18.26
N TYR A 369 -3.73 -11.31 -18.58
CA TYR A 369 -3.37 -12.07 -19.79
C TYR A 369 -3.90 -13.51 -19.86
N SER A 370 -4.55 -13.99 -18.79
CA SER A 370 -5.33 -15.24 -18.85
C SER A 370 -6.61 -15.08 -19.69
N HIS A 371 -7.09 -13.84 -19.87
CA HIS A 371 -8.30 -13.57 -20.65
C HIS A 371 -8.01 -13.61 -22.16
N PRO A 372 -8.75 -14.39 -22.96
CA PRO A 372 -8.47 -14.57 -24.39
C PRO A 372 -8.41 -13.25 -25.16
N LEU A 373 -9.38 -12.35 -24.95
CA LEU A 373 -9.42 -11.05 -25.65
C LEU A 373 -8.22 -10.14 -25.34
N ILE A 374 -7.68 -10.21 -24.12
CA ILE A 374 -6.52 -9.40 -23.74
C ILE A 374 -5.28 -9.95 -24.43
N ARG A 375 -5.09 -11.27 -24.34
CA ARG A 375 -3.94 -11.95 -24.92
C ARG A 375 -3.85 -11.81 -26.44
N THR A 376 -4.98 -11.71 -27.14
CA THR A 376 -4.98 -11.59 -28.61
C THR A 376 -4.75 -10.16 -29.11
N HIS A 377 -4.98 -9.13 -28.29
CA HIS A 377 -4.95 -7.73 -28.73
C HIS A 377 -3.81 -6.91 -28.11
N PHE A 378 -3.25 -7.33 -26.98
CA PHE A 378 -2.24 -6.58 -26.26
C PHE A 378 -0.94 -7.39 -26.13
N ASP A 379 0.19 -6.71 -26.31
CA ASP A 379 1.51 -7.27 -26.01
C ASP A 379 1.80 -7.10 -24.51
N PRO A 380 2.09 -8.18 -23.75
CA PRO A 380 2.41 -8.11 -22.32
C PRO A 380 3.64 -7.24 -22.00
N ASP A 381 4.55 -7.09 -22.96
CA ASP A 381 5.75 -6.28 -22.81
C ASP A 381 5.61 -4.86 -23.36
N ALA A 382 4.45 -4.52 -23.95
CA ALA A 382 4.16 -3.16 -24.34
C ALA A 382 4.14 -2.21 -23.13
N CYS A 383 4.59 -1.00 -23.43
CA CYS A 383 4.68 0.10 -22.50
C CYS A 383 3.34 0.80 -22.34
N GLY A 384 2.90 0.93 -21.10
CA GLY A 384 1.93 1.94 -20.71
C GLY A 384 2.56 3.32 -20.75
N TRP A 385 1.79 4.29 -21.19
CA TRP A 385 2.17 5.69 -21.20
C TRP A 385 1.64 6.37 -19.93
N ALA A 386 2.32 7.40 -19.44
CA ALA A 386 1.75 8.21 -18.38
C ALA A 386 0.82 9.27 -18.97
N PHE A 387 -0.29 9.48 -18.27
CA PHE A 387 -1.40 10.31 -18.73
C PHE A 387 -1.27 11.79 -18.33
N GLY A 388 -0.22 12.18 -17.60
CA GLY A 388 -0.05 13.54 -17.07
C GLY A 388 0.12 14.63 -18.13
N ILE A 389 0.59 14.26 -19.32
CA ILE A 389 0.65 15.14 -20.50
C ILE A 389 0.32 14.29 -21.73
N ILE A 390 -0.77 14.64 -22.42
CA ILE A 390 -1.16 13.98 -23.67
C ILE A 390 -1.40 15.06 -24.72
N SER A 391 -0.76 14.93 -25.88
CA SER A 391 -1.14 15.71 -27.07
C SER A 391 -2.16 14.89 -27.85
N LEU A 392 -3.33 15.46 -28.07
CA LEU A 392 -4.45 14.83 -28.78
C LEU A 392 -4.73 15.62 -30.05
N ILE A 393 -5.04 14.89 -31.13
CA ILE A 393 -5.63 15.44 -32.36
C ILE A 393 -7.14 15.46 -32.21
#